data_AF-A0A0S8GVZ9-F1
#
_entry.id   AF-A0A0S8GVZ9-F1
#
_cell.length_a   1.000
_cell.length_b   1.000
_cell.length_c   1.000
_cell.angle_alpha   90.00
_cell.angle_beta   90.00
_cell.angle_gamma   90.00
#
_symmetry.space_group_name_H-M   'P 1'
#
loop_
_entity.id
_entity.type
_entity.pdbx_description
1 polymer ?
#
loop_
_entity_poly.entity_id
_entity_poly.type
_entity_poly.pdbx_seq_one_letter_code
_entity_poly.pdbx_strand_id
1 'polypeptide(L)' 'MHSDEPSEKQIEIFKAMSPQRKLDITLNMYRMARELKTLRLRELHPDWSREKVEAAVREIFLNART' A
#
# COMPACT_ATOMS: atom_id res chain seq x y z
N MET A 1 -21.63 -5.50 7.22
CA MET A 1 -20.50 -5.92 6.36
C MET A 1 -20.43 -4.90 5.25
N HIS A 2 -19.49 -3.96 5.28
CA HIS A 2 -19.28 -3.08 4.13
C HIS A 2 -18.71 -3.96 3.01
N SER A 3 -19.36 -3.96 1.85
CA SER A 3 -18.79 -4.60 0.67
C SER A 3 -17.56 -3.82 0.25
N ASP A 4 -16.41 -4.49 0.12
CA ASP A 4 -15.18 -3.90 -0.39
C ASP A 4 -15.27 -3.51 -1.89
N GLU A 5 -16.43 -3.75 -2.52
CA GLU A 5 -16.69 -3.38 -3.90
C GLU A 5 -16.89 -1.86 -4.07
N PRO A 6 -16.22 -1.25 -5.07
CA PRO A 6 -16.44 0.15 -5.38
C PRO A 6 -17.86 0.38 -5.92
N SER A 7 -18.52 1.41 -5.41
CA SER A 7 -19.81 1.86 -5.95
C SER A 7 -19.70 2.27 -7.43
N GLU A 8 -20.82 2.21 -8.16
CA GLU A 8 -20.88 2.65 -9.57
C GLU A 8 -20.33 4.07 -9.75
N LYS A 9 -20.63 4.98 -8.81
CA LYS A 9 -20.13 6.34 -8.81
C LYS A 9 -18.60 6.41 -8.68
N GLN A 10 -17.99 5.56 -7.87
CA GLN A 10 -16.53 5.49 -7.74
C GLN A 10 -15.89 4.95 -9.02
N ILE A 11 -16.52 3.95 -9.65
CA ILE A 11 -16.04 3.39 -10.94
C ILE A 11 -16.01 4.48 -12.01
N GLU A 12 -17.08 5.28 -12.14
CA GLU A 12 -17.12 6.36 -13.14
C GLU A 12 -16.09 7.46 -12.86
N ILE A 13 -15.87 7.80 -11.59
CA ILE A 13 -14.78 8.72 -11.19
C ILE A 13 -13.41 8.14 -11.60
N PHE A 14 -13.16 6.86 -11.36
CA PHE A 14 -11.90 6.22 -11.75
C PHE A 14 -11.72 6.15 -13.27
N LYS A 15 -12.80 5.91 -14.04
CA LYS A 15 -12.74 5.95 -15.51
C LYS A 15 -12.38 7.34 -16.02
N ALA A 16 -12.95 8.39 -15.41
CA ALA A 16 -12.72 9.78 -15.79
C ALA A 16 -11.33 10.32 -15.40
N MET A 17 -10.59 9.67 -14.49
CA MET A 17 -9.24 10.09 -14.14
C MET A 17 -8.27 9.93 -15.32
N SER A 18 -7.42 10.94 -15.52
CA SER A 18 -6.30 10.82 -16.45
C SER A 18 -5.35 9.70 -16.02
N PRO A 19 -4.63 9.05 -16.97
CA PRO A 19 -3.62 8.05 -16.64
C PRO A 19 -2.57 8.55 -15.64
N GLN A 20 -2.11 9.81 -15.78
CA GLN A 20 -1.18 10.42 -14.84
C GLN A 20 -1.74 10.47 -13.42
N ARG A 21 -3.01 10.89 -13.27
CA ARG A 21 -3.64 10.98 -11.95
C ARG A 21 -3.77 9.62 -11.28
N LYS A 22 -4.08 8.58 -12.05
CA LYS A 22 -4.11 7.19 -11.54
C LYS A 22 -2.73 6.78 -11.04
N LEU A 23 -1.69 7.06 -11.82
CA LEU A 23 -0.32 6.74 -11.43
C LEU A 23 0.08 7.46 -10.14
N ASP A 24 -0.21 8.75 -10.02
CA ASP A 24 0.12 9.54 -8.82
C ASP A 24 -0.55 8.96 -7.56
N ILE A 25 -1.83 8.59 -7.67
CA ILE A 25 -2.59 7.99 -6.57
C ILE A 25 -1.98 6.63 -6.19
N THR A 26 -1.74 5.76 -7.16
CA THR A 26 -1.17 4.43 -6.91
C THR A 26 0.23 4.53 -6.27
N LEU A 27 1.08 5.45 -6.73
CA LEU A 27 2.39 5.68 -6.14
C LEU A 27 2.30 6.19 -4.70
N ASN A 28 1.34 7.08 -4.41
CA ASN A 28 1.10 7.55 -3.06
C ASN A 28 0.63 6.39 -2.15
N MET A 29 -0.36 5.61 -2.60
CA MET A 29 -0.84 4.43 -1.88
C MET A 29 0.27 3.44 -1.60
N TYR A 30 1.13 3.16 -2.58
CA TYR A 30 2.29 2.29 -2.41
C TYR A 30 3.24 2.78 -1.30
N ARG A 31 3.54 4.08 -1.25
CA ARG A 31 4.40 4.67 -0.21
C ARG A 31 3.77 4.56 1.18
N MET A 32 2.49 4.95 1.30
CA MET A 32 1.75 4.88 2.57
C MET A 32 1.68 3.45 3.09
N ALA A 33 1.38 2.47 2.22
CA ALA A 33 1.31 1.07 2.63
C ALA A 33 2.65 0.54 3.16
N ARG A 34 3.77 0.93 2.55
CA ARG A 34 5.12 0.58 3.03
C ARG A 34 5.46 1.23 4.36
N GLU A 35 5.06 2.48 4.56
CA GLU A 35 5.25 3.19 5.83
C GLU A 35 4.48 2.50 6.96
N LEU A 36 3.18 2.22 6.74
CA LEU A 36 2.36 1.49 7.71
C LEU A 36 2.94 0.11 8.05
N LYS A 37 3.44 -0.62 7.05
CA LYS A 37 4.12 -1.91 7.30
C LYS A 37 5.42 -1.76 8.08
N THR A 38 6.21 -0.73 7.77
CA THR A 38 7.44 -0.43 8.51
C THR A 38 7.16 -0.16 9.98
N LEU A 39 6.19 0.71 10.27
CA LEU A 39 5.78 1.03 11.64
C LEU A 39 5.32 -0.23 12.39
N ARG A 40 4.45 -1.02 11.76
CA ARG A 40 3.95 -2.25 12.37
C ARG A 40 5.04 -3.26 12.67
N LEU A 41 6.03 -3.41 11.78
CA LEU A 41 7.16 -4.32 12.00
C LEU A 41 8.08 -3.84 13.12
N ARG A 42 8.29 -2.52 13.25
CA ARG A 42 9.06 -1.95 14.38
C ARG A 42 8.36 -2.19 15.73
N GLU A 43 7.03 -2.09 15.77
CA GLU A 43 6.26 -2.41 16.97
C GLU A 43 6.34 -3.90 17.34
N LEU A 44 6.25 -4.79 16.34
CA LEU A 44 6.28 -6.24 16.54
C LEU A 44 7.67 -6.78 16.86
N HIS A 45 8.71 -6.12 16.36
CA HIS A 45 10.10 -6.53 16.51
C HIS A 45 10.99 -5.36 16.94
N PRO A 46 10.90 -4.91 18.21
CA PRO A 46 11.68 -3.77 18.71
C PRO A 46 13.20 -4.02 18.70
N ASP A 47 13.61 -5.28 18.66
CA ASP A 47 15.01 -5.74 18.62
C ASP A 47 15.61 -5.72 17.21
N TRP A 48 14.80 -5.54 16.16
CA TRP A 48 15.30 -5.55 14.80
C TRP A 48 16.00 -4.25 14.43
N SER A 49 17.14 -4.38 13.75
CA SER A 49 17.79 -3.24 13.12
C SER A 49 16.91 -2.64 12.01
N ARG A 50 17.18 -1.38 11.66
CA ARG A 50 16.48 -0.66 10.60
C ARG A 50 16.55 -1.42 9.27
N GLU A 51 17.72 -1.97 8.95
CA GLU A 51 18.00 -2.73 7.72
C GLU A 51 17.17 -4.02 7.66
N LYS A 52 17.03 -4.71 8.80
CA LYS A 52 16.22 -5.93 8.89
C LYS A 52 14.74 -5.64 8.69
N VAL A 53 14.23 -4.54 9.25
CA VAL A 53 12.85 -4.09 9.00
C VAL A 53 12.66 -3.74 7.53
N GLU A 54 13.57 -2.99 6.92
CA GLU A 54 13.48 -2.62 5.49
C GLU A 54 13.51 -3.83 4.56
N ALA A 55 14.36 -4.82 4.85
CA ALA A 55 14.40 -6.08 4.12
C ALA A 55 13.08 -6.85 4.25
N ALA A 56 12.51 -6.95 5.46
CA ALA A 56 11.22 -7.61 5.67
C ALA A 56 10.06 -6.89 4.94
N VAL A 57 10.02 -5.55 4.97
CA VAL A 57 9.02 -4.79 4.18
C VAL A 57 9.19 -5.07 2.69
N ARG A 58 10.43 -5.12 2.19
CA ARG A 58 10.69 -5.46 0.78
C ARG A 58 10.15 -6.85 0.44
N GLU A 59 10.43 -7.86 1.25
CA GLU A 59 9.95 -9.23 1.02
C GLU A 59 8.42 -9.32 1.04
N ILE A 60 7.75 -8.64 1.96
CA ILE A 60 6.28 -8.61 2.03
C ILE A 60 5.67 -8.07 0.72
N PHE A 61 6.19 -6.96 0.21
CA PHE A 61 5.67 -6.35 -1.02
C PHE A 61 6.13 -7.06 -2.29
N LEU A 62 7.28 -7.74 -2.27
CA LEU A 62 7.73 -8.57 -3.40
C LEU A 62 6.85 -9.81 -3.58
N ASN A 63 6.40 -10.40 -2.47
CA ASN A 63 5.58 -11.61 -2.46
C ASN A 63 4.06 -11.30 -2.36
N ALA A 64 3.67 -10.02 -2.40
CA ALA A 64 2.27 -9.63 -2.44
C ALA A 64 1.65 -10.05 -3.78
N ARG A 65 0.57 -10.82 -3.71
CA ARG A 65 -0.20 -11.26 -4.88
C ARG A 65 -1.46 -10.40 -5.03
N THR A 66 -1.90 -10.24 -6.27
CA THR A 66 -3.14 -9.53 -6.67
C THR A 66 -4.33 -10.45 -6.63
#